data_AF-A0A941JKY2-F1
#
_entry.id   AF-A0A941JKY2-F1
#
_cell.length_a   1.000
_cell.length_b   1.000
_cell.length_c   1.000
_cell.angle_alpha   90.00
_cell.angle_beta   90.00
_cell.angle_gamma   90.00
#
_symmetry.space_group_name_H-M   'P 1'
#
loop_
_entity.id
_entity.type
_entity.pdbx_description
1 polymer ?
#
loop_
_entity_poly.entity_id
_entity_poly.type
_entity_poly.pdbx_seq_one_letter_code
_entity_poly.pdbx_strand_id
1 'polypeptide(L)'
;MDKGLATRGYKPEPGERNFEGFVKNNVPLDKETTLHTNSPGFNTSPKNADGQFKRFGADSHGGLSPHVHQPTRKVNPKTGEIFGGQGRKTGDGGVTSPGKRDVTQLYQYLYNGKYR
;
A
#
# COMPACT_ATOMS: atom_id res chain seq x y z
N MET A 1 1.78 1.99 45.96
CA MET A 1 2.79 1.59 44.95
C MET A 1 2.49 2.37 43.68
N ASP A 2 3.36 3.29 43.32
CA ASP A 2 3.18 4.13 42.13
C ASP A 2 3.44 3.28 40.88
N LYS A 3 2.43 3.11 40.00
CA LYS A 3 2.51 2.17 38.86
C LYS A 3 3.40 2.66 37.71
N GLY A 4 4.07 3.79 37.88
CA GLY A 4 5.07 4.31 36.94
C GLY A 4 4.56 4.53 35.52
N LEU A 5 5.50 4.71 34.58
CA LEU A 5 5.22 4.93 33.15
C LEU A 5 4.55 3.72 32.46
N ALA A 6 4.55 2.53 33.08
CA ALA A 6 3.96 1.30 32.52
C ALA A 6 2.43 1.38 32.33
N THR A 7 1.78 2.35 32.97
CA THR A 7 0.34 2.62 32.79
C THR A 7 0.04 3.76 31.82
N ARG A 8 1.08 4.47 31.34
CA ARG A 8 0.94 5.62 30.45
C ARG A 8 1.10 5.19 29.00
N GLY A 9 0.31 5.78 28.11
CA GLY A 9 0.34 5.53 26.67
C GLY A 9 -0.74 4.56 26.19
N TYR A 10 -0.95 4.58 24.88
CA TYR A 10 -1.92 3.71 24.22
C TYR A 10 -1.54 2.24 24.37
N LYS A 11 -2.46 1.44 24.90
CA LYS A 11 -2.33 -0.02 24.97
C LYS A 11 -2.96 -0.60 23.71
N PRO A 12 -2.16 -1.16 22.80
CA PRO A 12 -2.69 -1.72 21.58
C PRO A 12 -3.49 -2.98 21.87
N GLU A 13 -4.56 -3.17 21.13
CA GLU A 13 -5.30 -4.43 21.11
C GLU A 13 -4.48 -5.52 20.40
N PRO A 14 -4.76 -6.81 20.68
CA PRO A 14 -4.16 -7.91 19.96
C PRO A 14 -4.33 -7.74 18.44
N GLY A 15 -3.22 -7.83 17.70
CA GLY A 15 -3.22 -7.71 16.24
C GLY A 15 -2.90 -6.30 15.70
N GLU A 16 -3.01 -5.24 16.50
CA GLU A 16 -2.72 -3.88 16.02
C GLU A 16 -1.25 -3.63 15.70
N ARG A 17 -0.35 -4.42 16.31
CA ARG A 17 1.10 -4.34 16.10
C ARG A 17 1.63 -5.35 15.08
N ASN A 18 0.81 -5.75 14.11
CA ASN A 18 1.27 -6.51 12.95
C ASN A 18 0.91 -5.78 11.65
N PHE A 19 1.42 -6.27 10.52
CA PHE A 19 1.21 -5.62 9.22
C PHE A 19 -0.27 -5.60 8.82
N GLU A 20 -0.99 -6.67 9.09
CA GLU A 20 -2.42 -6.79 8.79
C GLU A 20 -3.26 -5.78 9.60
N GLY A 21 -3.09 -5.75 10.93
CA GLY A 21 -3.82 -4.84 11.81
C GLY A 21 -3.50 -3.39 11.51
N PHE A 22 -2.25 -3.06 11.17
CA PHE A 22 -1.91 -1.71 10.74
C PHE A 22 -2.68 -1.29 9.48
N VAL A 23 -2.76 -2.15 8.45
CA VAL A 23 -3.55 -1.84 7.25
C VAL A 23 -5.03 -1.72 7.59
N LYS A 24 -5.61 -2.69 8.32
CA LYS A 24 -7.04 -2.68 8.69
C LYS A 24 -7.44 -1.46 9.51
N ASN A 25 -6.56 -0.96 10.37
CA ASN A 25 -6.84 0.20 11.22
C ASN A 25 -6.70 1.55 10.50
N ASN A 26 -6.01 1.60 9.35
CA ASN A 26 -5.68 2.86 8.68
C ASN A 26 -6.22 2.97 7.25
N VAL A 27 -6.74 1.89 6.68
CA VAL A 27 -7.37 1.86 5.35
C VAL A 27 -8.88 1.69 5.54
N PRO A 28 -9.72 2.54 4.91
CA PRO A 28 -11.17 2.37 4.97
C PRO A 28 -11.60 0.98 4.49
N LEU A 29 -12.63 0.43 5.13
CA LEU A 29 -13.14 -0.90 4.79
C LEU A 29 -13.82 -0.92 3.41
N ASP A 30 -14.54 0.16 3.09
CA ASP A 30 -15.36 0.33 1.90
C ASP A 30 -14.61 0.98 0.72
N LYS A 31 -13.37 1.43 0.94
CA LYS A 31 -12.59 2.14 -0.07
C LYS A 31 -11.11 1.80 0.01
N GLU A 32 -10.55 1.49 -1.15
CA GLU A 32 -9.12 1.27 -1.29
C GLU A 32 -8.33 2.59 -1.24
N THR A 33 -7.22 2.60 -0.51
CA THR A 33 -6.28 3.73 -0.44
C THR A 33 -5.26 3.63 -1.55
N THR A 34 -5.17 4.66 -2.39
CA THR A 34 -4.23 4.71 -3.53
C THR A 34 -2.97 5.49 -3.17
N LEU A 35 -1.83 5.01 -3.64
CA LEU A 35 -0.54 5.67 -3.51
C LEU A 35 -0.02 6.02 -4.90
N HIS A 36 0.45 7.26 -5.03
CA HIS A 36 0.87 7.86 -6.29
C HIS A 36 2.36 8.22 -6.24
N THR A 37 3.02 8.33 -7.38
CA THR A 37 4.43 8.71 -7.44
C THR A 37 4.69 9.63 -8.61
N ASN A 38 5.47 10.68 -8.35
CA ASN A 38 5.98 11.61 -9.36
C ASN A 38 7.43 11.25 -9.77
N SER A 39 7.87 10.02 -9.48
CA SER A 39 9.23 9.59 -9.77
C SER A 39 9.50 9.66 -11.28
N PRO A 40 10.56 10.37 -11.72
CA PRO A 40 10.92 10.44 -13.13
C PRO A 40 11.14 9.05 -13.71
N GLY A 41 10.53 8.78 -14.86
CA GLY A 41 10.67 7.49 -15.55
C GLY A 41 9.84 6.34 -14.97
N PHE A 42 9.00 6.58 -13.95
CA PHE A 42 7.98 5.59 -13.53
C PHE A 42 6.95 5.38 -14.64
N ASN A 43 6.55 6.47 -15.30
CA ASN A 43 5.64 6.45 -16.43
C ASN A 43 6.09 7.48 -17.45
N THR A 44 6.25 7.06 -18.70
CA THR A 44 6.54 7.96 -19.84
C THR A 44 5.38 8.00 -20.83
N SER A 45 4.30 7.26 -20.55
CA SER A 45 3.07 7.23 -21.34
C SER A 45 1.98 8.07 -20.64
N PRO A 46 1.04 8.69 -21.38
CA PRO A 46 -0.13 9.34 -20.77
C PRO A 46 -1.07 8.36 -20.04
N LYS A 47 -0.94 7.05 -20.27
CA LYS A 47 -1.71 6.03 -19.52
C LYS A 47 -1.19 5.96 -18.08
N ASN A 48 -2.01 6.29 -17.07
CA ASN A 48 -1.60 6.43 -15.65
C ASN A 48 -0.78 7.71 -15.35
N ALA A 49 -1.17 8.83 -15.96
CA ALA A 49 -0.52 10.13 -15.77
C ALA A 49 -0.57 10.65 -14.32
N ASP A 50 -1.54 10.17 -13.54
CA ASP A 50 -1.67 10.41 -12.10
C ASP A 50 -0.65 9.61 -11.26
N GLY A 51 0.10 8.69 -11.87
CA GLY A 51 1.24 8.03 -11.22
C GLY A 51 0.86 6.99 -10.19
N GLN A 52 -0.36 6.44 -10.22
CA GLN A 52 -0.77 5.41 -9.27
C GLN A 52 0.12 4.17 -9.41
N PHE A 53 0.80 3.79 -8.33
CA PHE A 53 1.72 2.64 -8.34
C PHE A 53 1.36 1.56 -7.32
N LYS A 54 0.53 1.89 -6.33
CA LYS A 54 0.14 0.95 -5.28
C LYS A 54 -1.25 1.28 -4.76
N ARG A 55 -1.91 0.25 -4.23
CA ARG A 55 -3.27 0.34 -3.69
C ARG A 55 -3.46 -0.64 -2.57
N PHE A 56 -4.07 -0.21 -1.47
CA PHE A 56 -4.35 -1.04 -0.30
C PHE A 56 -5.86 -1.17 -0.11
N GLY A 57 -6.31 -2.35 0.29
CA GLY A 57 -7.68 -2.55 0.77
C GLY A 57 -7.69 -3.34 2.07
N ALA A 58 -8.58 -2.93 2.98
CA ALA A 58 -8.79 -3.63 4.24
C ALA A 58 -9.70 -4.86 4.07
N ASP A 59 -10.65 -4.81 3.13
CA ASP A 59 -11.55 -5.91 2.81
C ASP A 59 -10.91 -6.95 1.87
N SER A 60 -11.62 -8.05 1.64
CA SER A 60 -11.18 -9.19 0.83
C SER A 60 -11.11 -8.85 -0.67
N HIS A 61 -9.98 -9.17 -1.29
CA HIS A 61 -9.83 -9.17 -2.75
C HIS A 61 -9.15 -10.46 -3.19
N GLY A 62 -9.86 -11.28 -3.97
CA GLY A 62 -9.33 -12.55 -4.46
C GLY A 62 -8.90 -13.51 -3.35
N GLY A 63 -9.58 -13.48 -2.20
CA GLY A 63 -9.32 -14.34 -1.03
C GLY A 63 -8.28 -13.80 -0.04
N LEU A 64 -7.78 -12.57 -0.23
CA LEU A 64 -6.83 -11.92 0.68
C LEU A 64 -7.47 -10.73 1.38
N SER A 65 -7.42 -10.69 2.71
CA SER A 65 -7.79 -9.53 3.52
C SER A 65 -6.78 -9.40 4.68
N PRO A 66 -6.15 -8.22 4.86
CA PRO A 66 -6.10 -7.11 3.91
C PRO A 66 -5.25 -7.47 2.69
N HIS A 67 -5.37 -6.69 1.63
CA HIS A 67 -4.63 -6.92 0.38
C HIS A 67 -3.91 -5.66 -0.09
N VAL A 68 -2.87 -5.86 -0.89
CA VAL A 68 -2.13 -4.78 -1.55
C VAL A 68 -1.89 -5.12 -3.02
N HIS A 69 -2.19 -4.18 -3.91
CA HIS A 69 -1.81 -4.24 -5.31
C HIS A 69 -0.34 -3.78 -5.45
N GLN A 70 0.51 -4.67 -5.93
CA GLN A 70 1.95 -4.45 -6.05
C GLN A 70 2.29 -3.58 -7.27
N PRO A 71 3.36 -2.78 -7.24
CA PRO A 71 3.72 -1.93 -8.36
C PRO A 71 4.14 -2.77 -9.56
N THR A 72 3.71 -2.36 -10.74
CA THR A 72 4.11 -2.97 -12.00
C THR A 72 4.82 -1.93 -12.86
N ARG A 73 5.74 -2.42 -13.69
CA ARG A 73 6.44 -1.62 -14.68
C ARG A 73 6.58 -2.43 -15.95
N LYS A 74 6.07 -1.92 -17.06
CA LYS A 74 6.20 -2.53 -18.39
C LYS A 74 6.90 -1.57 -19.33
N VAL A 75 7.77 -2.09 -20.19
CA VAL A 75 8.43 -1.32 -21.24
C VAL A 75 7.89 -1.80 -22.57
N ASN A 76 7.40 -0.89 -23.42
CA ASN A 76 7.03 -1.24 -24.78
C ASN A 76 8.31 -1.44 -25.59
N PRO A 77 8.57 -2.65 -26.11
CA PRO A 77 9.82 -2.96 -26.80
C PRO A 77 9.96 -2.23 -28.15
N LYS A 78 8.87 -1.71 -28.71
CA LYS A 78 8.87 -1.00 -30.00
C LYS A 78 9.09 0.51 -29.84
N THR A 79 8.50 1.10 -28.80
CA THR A 79 8.52 2.56 -28.59
C THR A 79 9.45 3.01 -27.45
N GLY A 80 9.87 2.08 -26.58
CA GLY A 80 10.63 2.40 -25.37
C GLY A 80 9.78 2.98 -24.23
N GLU A 81 8.47 3.18 -24.44
CA GLU A 81 7.59 3.77 -23.44
C GLU A 81 7.47 2.89 -22.19
N ILE A 82 7.52 3.53 -21.02
CA ILE A 82 7.37 2.88 -19.73
C ILE A 82 5.93 3.09 -19.24
N PHE A 83 5.26 2.01 -18.87
CA PHE A 83 3.92 1.97 -18.29
C PHE A 83 4.04 1.48 -16.86
N GLY A 84 4.08 2.43 -15.92
CA GLY A 84 3.95 2.15 -14.50
C GLY A 84 2.49 1.91 -14.13
N GLY A 85 2.24 1.07 -13.13
CA GLY A 85 0.89 0.84 -12.60
C GLY A 85 0.91 -0.10 -11.41
N GLN A 86 -0.17 -0.84 -11.22
CA GLN A 86 -0.37 -1.80 -10.15
C GLN A 86 -0.86 -3.16 -10.67
N GLY A 87 -0.48 -4.22 -9.97
CA GLY A 87 -0.93 -5.58 -10.23
C GLY A 87 -2.43 -5.72 -10.03
N ARG A 88 -3.02 -6.80 -10.56
CA ARG A 88 -4.49 -6.94 -10.59
C ARG A 88 -5.00 -8.27 -10.07
N LYS A 89 -4.15 -9.28 -9.91
CA LYS A 89 -4.58 -10.63 -9.57
C LYS A 89 -3.73 -11.20 -8.45
N THR A 90 -4.32 -12.06 -7.64
CA THR A 90 -3.59 -12.81 -6.60
C THR A 90 -2.75 -13.93 -7.23
N GLY A 91 -3.31 -14.62 -8.23
CA GLY A 91 -2.66 -15.77 -8.88
C GLY A 91 -1.37 -15.46 -9.65
N ASP A 92 -1.08 -14.19 -9.96
CA ASP A 92 0.19 -13.77 -10.60
C ASP A 92 1.12 -12.98 -9.66
N GLY A 93 0.78 -12.92 -8.36
CA GLY A 93 1.53 -12.13 -7.36
C GLY A 93 1.35 -10.61 -7.50
N GLY A 94 0.46 -10.15 -8.39
CA GLY A 94 0.12 -8.73 -8.53
C GLY A 94 -0.68 -8.18 -7.34
N VAL A 95 -1.35 -9.03 -6.59
CA VAL A 95 -2.06 -8.72 -5.34
C VAL A 95 -1.60 -9.68 -4.25
N THR A 96 -1.14 -9.15 -3.11
CA THR A 96 -0.57 -9.95 -2.02
C THR A 96 -1.08 -9.49 -0.66
N SER A 97 -0.83 -10.28 0.40
CA SER A 97 -0.91 -9.76 1.78
C SER A 97 0.14 -8.68 2.00
N PRO A 98 -0.11 -7.68 2.86
CA PRO A 98 0.85 -6.60 3.11
C PRO A 98 2.07 -7.11 3.88
N GLY A 99 3.25 -6.74 3.39
CA GLY A 99 4.52 -6.96 4.07
C GLY A 99 5.11 -5.68 4.66
N LYS A 100 6.31 -5.81 5.23
CA LYS A 100 7.06 -4.70 5.85
C LYS A 100 7.19 -3.48 4.94
N ARG A 101 7.54 -3.69 3.66
CA ARG A 101 7.74 -2.60 2.69
C ARG A 101 6.43 -1.87 2.39
N ASP A 102 5.34 -2.62 2.25
CA ASP A 102 4.01 -2.07 1.97
C ASP A 102 3.56 -1.19 3.14
N VAL A 103 3.64 -1.72 4.36
CA VAL A 103 3.29 -0.98 5.58
C VAL A 103 4.16 0.25 5.75
N THR A 104 5.45 0.18 5.42
CA THR A 104 6.34 1.36 5.45
C THR A 104 5.86 2.44 4.47
N GLN A 105 5.43 2.06 3.26
CA GLN A 105 4.92 3.00 2.26
C GLN A 105 3.58 3.63 2.69
N LEU A 106 2.67 2.81 3.23
CA LEU A 106 1.40 3.28 3.78
C LEU A 106 1.63 4.25 4.94
N TYR A 107 2.54 3.93 5.86
CA TYR A 107 2.92 4.84 6.95
C TYR A 107 3.44 6.18 6.40
N GLN A 108 4.34 6.15 5.42
CA GLN A 108 4.88 7.37 4.82
C GLN A 108 3.79 8.21 4.12
N TYR A 109 2.76 7.57 3.56
CA TYR A 109 1.60 8.25 3.00
C TYR A 109 0.76 8.95 4.07
N LEU A 110 0.41 8.21 5.12
CA LEU A 110 -0.47 8.70 6.18
C LEU A 110 0.19 9.83 6.99
N TYR A 111 1.46 9.65 7.35
CA TYR A 111 2.11 10.46 8.38
C TYR A 111 3.20 11.40 7.84
N ASN A 112 3.74 11.15 6.64
CA ASN A 112 4.90 11.91 6.12
C ASN A 112 4.61 12.62 4.79
N GLY A 113 3.37 12.58 4.30
CA GLY A 113 2.97 13.25 3.06
C GLY A 113 3.59 12.68 1.78
N LYS A 114 4.26 11.52 1.84
CA LYS A 114 4.80 10.87 0.63
C LYS A 114 3.68 10.17 -0.13
N TYR A 115 3.92 9.93 -1.42
CA TYR A 115 3.04 9.12 -2.26
C TYR A 115 1.57 9.60 -2.37
N ARG A 116 1.35 10.90 -2.19
CA ARG A 116 0.05 11.55 -2.38
C ARG A 116 -0.34 11.60 -3.84
#